data_AF-A0A5B6X0U6-F1
#
_entry.id   AF-A0A5B6X0U6-F1
#
_cell.length_a   1.000
_cell.length_b   1.000
_cell.length_c   1.000
_cell.angle_alpha   90.00
_cell.angle_beta   90.00
_cell.angle_gamma   90.00
#
_symmetry.space_group_name_H-M   'P 1'
#
loop_
_entity.id
_entity.type
_entity.pdbx_description
1 polymer ?
#
loop_
_entity_poly.entity_id
_entity_poly.type
_entity_poly.pdbx_seq_one_letter_code
_entity_poly.pdbx_strand_id
1 'polypeptide(L)'
;MTNLRVMFARLSLFDNGSLLAKLQVKPMLIEQIKGKQWEGKLLGLRFGQIEIGNTSDFGLNSGGVLCFRGRICVPKYTDLRQFILREAHSSPYAMHPGGNKMYINLRELYR
;
A
#
# COMPACT_ATOMS: atom_id res chain seq x y z
N MET A 1 -10.41 15.54 9.28
CA MET A 1 -10.65 14.34 10.10
C MET A 1 -9.96 13.14 9.45
N THR A 2 -8.79 12.74 9.97
CA THR A 2 -8.07 11.53 9.56
C THR A 2 -8.76 10.32 10.17
N ASN A 3 -9.51 9.58 9.35
CA ASN A 3 -10.15 8.33 9.75
C ASN A 3 -9.06 7.25 9.82
N LEU A 4 -8.51 7.02 11.02
CA LEU A 4 -7.51 5.98 11.24
C LEU A 4 -8.23 4.62 11.22
N ARG A 5 -8.27 4.00 10.06
CA ARG A 5 -8.86 2.67 9.90
C ARG A 5 -7.84 1.58 10.21
N VAL A 6 -8.26 0.69 11.11
CA VAL A 6 -7.57 -0.47 11.69
C VAL A 6 -6.23 -0.14 12.38
N MET A 7 -6.35 0.27 13.65
CA MET A 7 -5.26 0.31 14.62
C MET A 7 -5.23 -1.00 15.41
N PHE A 8 -4.13 -1.74 15.36
CA PHE A 8 -3.89 -2.83 16.30
C PHE A 8 -3.00 -2.30 17.42
N ALA A 9 -3.54 -2.17 18.63
CA ALA A 9 -2.74 -1.91 19.82
C ALA A 9 -2.44 -3.24 20.52
N ARG A 10 -1.16 -3.53 20.76
CA ARG A 10 -0.72 -4.65 21.60
C ARG A 10 -0.11 -4.07 22.88
N LEU A 11 -0.55 -4.58 24.01
CA LEU A 11 0.02 -4.24 25.31
C LEU A 11 0.85 -5.41 25.81
N SER A 12 2.02 -5.14 26.36
CA SER A 12 2.89 -6.15 26.97
C SER A 12 3.33 -5.65 28.35
N LEU A 13 3.09 -6.48 29.36
CA LEU A 13 3.58 -6.27 30.73
C LEU A 13 4.81 -7.14 30.91
N PHE A 14 5.88 -6.55 31.42
CA PHE A 14 7.12 -7.25 31.73
C PHE A 14 7.21 -7.54 33.22
N ASP A 15 8.00 -8.56 33.60
CA ASP A 15 8.14 -9.01 34.99
C ASP A 15 8.69 -7.93 35.93
N ASN A 16 9.37 -6.91 35.38
CA ASN A 16 9.83 -5.73 36.11
C ASN A 16 8.73 -4.67 36.34
N GLY A 17 7.46 -4.99 36.03
CA GLY A 17 6.32 -4.09 36.15
C GLY A 17 6.20 -3.05 35.04
N SER A 18 7.10 -3.04 34.04
CA SER A 18 7.03 -2.08 32.93
C SER A 18 5.98 -2.48 31.88
N LEU A 19 5.38 -1.47 31.24
CA LEU A 19 4.30 -1.62 30.28
C LEU A 19 4.74 -1.08 28.91
N LEU A 20 4.66 -1.90 27.86
CA LEU A 20 4.89 -1.48 26.48
C LEU A 20 3.58 -1.51 25.70
N ALA A 21 3.16 -0.35 25.21
CA ALA A 21 2.10 -0.23 24.22
C ALA A 21 2.72 -0.14 22.82
N LYS A 22 2.46 -1.15 21.98
CA LYS A 22 2.83 -1.16 20.57
C LYS A 22 1.59 -0.89 19.72
N LEU A 23 1.56 0.29 19.10
CA LEU A 23 0.56 0.63 18.09
C LEU A 23 1.07 0.21 16.72
N GLN A 24 0.38 -0.72 16.07
CA GLN A 24 0.64 -1.10 14.68
C GLN A 24 -0.46 -0.52 13.80
N VAL A 25 -0.07 0.41 12.92
CA VAL A 25 -0.89 0.89 11.82
C VAL A 25 -0.50 0.08 10.58
N LYS A 26 -1.44 -0.68 10.03
CA LYS A 26 -1.23 -1.33 8.73
C LYS A 26 -1.76 -0.39 7.64
N PRO A 27 -0.98 -0.06 6.61
CA PRO A 27 -1.50 0.72 5.49
C PRO A 27 -2.55 -0.12 4.76
N MET A 28 -3.83 0.23 4.93
CA MET A 28 -4.92 -0.40 4.18
C MET A 28 -4.87 -0.07 2.68
N LEU A 29 -3.98 0.83 2.28
CA LEU A 29 -3.87 1.29 0.92
C LEU A 29 -3.45 0.17 -0.03
N ILE A 30 -2.60 -0.76 0.42
CA ILE A 30 -2.23 -1.94 -0.38
C ILE A 30 -3.44 -2.86 -0.59
N GLU A 31 -4.26 -3.09 0.43
CA GLU A 31 -5.49 -3.88 0.32
C GLU A 31 -6.53 -3.22 -0.60
N GLN A 32 -6.66 -1.88 -0.54
CA GLN A 32 -7.52 -1.13 -1.45
C GLN A 32 -7.03 -1.20 -2.89
N ILE A 33 -5.71 -1.05 -3.11
CA ILE A 33 -5.10 -1.22 -4.43
C ILE A 33 -5.39 -2.63 -4.93
N LYS A 34 -5.15 -3.65 -4.11
CA LYS A 34 -5.42 -5.05 -4.46
C LYS A 34 -6.87 -5.26 -4.87
N GLY A 35 -7.85 -4.85 -4.05
CA GLY A 35 -9.27 -4.96 -4.40
C GLY A 35 -9.59 -4.29 -5.74
N LYS A 36 -9.07 -3.07 -5.96
CA LYS A 36 -9.25 -2.33 -7.21
C LYS A 36 -8.50 -2.95 -8.40
N GLN A 37 -7.42 -3.69 -8.18
CA GLN A 37 -6.73 -4.43 -9.25
C GLN A 37 -7.61 -5.57 -9.78
N TRP A 38 -8.30 -6.28 -8.89
CA TRP A 38 -9.23 -7.36 -9.26
C TRP A 38 -10.48 -6.82 -9.98
N GLU A 39 -10.95 -5.62 -9.62
CA GLU A 39 -12.06 -4.95 -10.31
C GLU A 39 -11.68 -4.39 -11.69
N GLY A 40 -10.39 -4.16 -11.95
CA GLY A 40 -9.91 -3.47 -13.15
C GLY A 40 -9.79 -4.36 -14.38
N LYS A 41 -10.61 -4.13 -15.42
CA LYS A 41 -10.63 -4.91 -16.69
C LYS A 41 -9.26 -5.09 -17.35
N LEU A 42 -8.42 -4.05 -17.38
CA LEU A 42 -7.06 -4.12 -17.96
C LEU A 42 -6.06 -4.91 -17.11
N LEU A 43 -6.23 -4.92 -15.79
CA LEU A 43 -5.36 -5.66 -14.88
C LEU A 43 -5.83 -7.12 -14.75
N GLY A 44 -7.14 -7.37 -14.81
CA GLY A 44 -7.74 -8.70 -14.98
C GLY A 44 -7.14 -9.48 -16.15
N LEU A 45 -6.97 -8.84 -17.31
CA LEU A 45 -6.29 -9.44 -18.48
C LEU A 45 -4.84 -9.83 -18.18
N ARG A 46 -4.13 -9.05 -17.35
CA ARG A 46 -2.75 -9.37 -16.94
C ARG A 46 -2.68 -10.53 -15.97
N PHE A 47 -3.65 -10.69 -15.06
CA PHE A 47 -3.73 -11.87 -14.20
C PHE A 47 -3.83 -13.16 -15.05
N GLY A 48 -4.71 -13.18 -16.05
CA GLY A 48 -4.81 -14.32 -16.97
C GLY A 48 -3.52 -14.56 -17.78
N GLN A 49 -2.82 -13.51 -18.20
CA GLN A 49 -1.52 -13.66 -18.88
C GLN A 49 -0.40 -14.17 -17.97
N ILE A 50 -0.43 -13.86 -16.67
CA ILE A 50 0.49 -14.42 -15.66
C ILE A 50 0.21 -15.91 -15.47
N GLU A 51 -1.06 -16.31 -15.38
CA GLU A 51 -1.46 -17.72 -15.26
C GLU A 51 -1.03 -18.56 -16.48
N ILE A 52 -1.05 -17.96 -17.67
CA ILE A 52 -0.59 -18.58 -18.92
C ILE A 52 0.96 -18.56 -19.04
N GLY A 53 1.67 -17.95 -18.09
CA GLY A 53 3.14 -17.89 -18.08
C GLY A 53 3.75 -16.96 -19.12
N ASN A 54 2.97 -16.03 -19.69
CA ASN A 54 3.33 -15.25 -20.88
C ASN A 54 3.81 -13.81 -20.57
N THR A 55 4.22 -13.51 -19.34
CA THR A 55 4.71 -12.18 -18.96
C THR A 55 5.97 -12.25 -18.11
N SER A 56 7.10 -11.80 -18.66
CA SER A 56 8.39 -11.77 -17.95
C SER A 56 8.51 -10.61 -16.95
N ASP A 57 7.81 -9.50 -17.20
CA ASP A 57 7.91 -8.28 -16.39
C ASP A 57 6.77 -8.11 -15.36
N PHE A 58 5.68 -8.86 -15.49
CA PHE A 58 4.55 -8.83 -14.54
C PHE A 58 4.59 -10.02 -13.60
N GLY A 59 4.20 -9.82 -12.35
CA GLY A 59 4.12 -10.90 -11.38
C GLY A 59 3.28 -10.51 -10.17
N LEU A 60 2.99 -11.47 -9.31
CA LEU A 60 2.33 -11.24 -8.03
C LEU A 60 3.37 -11.18 -6.93
N ASN A 61 3.24 -10.23 -6.00
CA ASN A 61 4.02 -10.26 -4.76
C ASN A 61 3.44 -11.29 -3.77
N SER A 62 4.09 -11.47 -2.62
CA SER A 62 3.64 -12.39 -1.57
C SER A 62 2.26 -12.07 -0.99
N GLY A 63 1.77 -10.83 -1.17
CA GLY A 63 0.42 -10.40 -0.79
C GLY A 63 -0.65 -10.61 -1.87
N GLY A 64 -0.30 -11.19 -3.03
CA GLY A 64 -1.21 -11.36 -4.16
C GLY A 64 -1.57 -10.05 -4.86
N VAL A 65 -0.68 -9.05 -4.80
CA VAL A 65 -0.82 -7.76 -5.48
C VAL A 65 -0.05 -7.81 -6.79
N LEU A 66 -0.67 -7.31 -7.86
CA LEU A 66 -0.04 -7.25 -9.18
C LEU A 66 1.09 -6.21 -9.19
N CYS A 67 2.26 -6.67 -9.60
CA CYS A 67 3.48 -5.89 -9.71
C CYS A 67 4.04 -5.93 -11.13
N PHE A 68 4.70 -4.84 -11.53
CA PHE A 68 5.50 -4.73 -12.74
C PHE A 68 6.94 -4.45 -12.33
N ARG A 69 7.87 -5.36 -12.66
CA ARG A 69 9.29 -5.27 -12.28
C ARG A 69 9.49 -4.96 -10.78
N GLY A 70 8.73 -5.66 -9.93
CA GLY A 70 8.77 -5.47 -8.47
C GLY A 70 8.19 -4.15 -7.97
N ARG A 71 7.27 -3.51 -8.73
CA ARG A 71 6.55 -2.31 -8.29
C ARG A 71 5.05 -2.52 -8.37
N ILE A 72 4.32 -2.12 -7.34
CA ILE A 72 2.86 -2.28 -7.28
C ILE A 72 2.19 -1.51 -8.43
N CYS A 73 1.31 -2.20 -9.17
CA CYS A 73 0.54 -1.59 -10.26
C CYS A 73 -0.70 -0.87 -9.73
N VAL A 74 -0.68 0.45 -9.64
CA VAL A 74 -1.87 1.21 -9.21
C VAL A 74 -2.88 1.34 -10.37
N PRO A 75 -4.12 0.83 -10.23
CA PRO A 75 -5.17 0.99 -11.24
C PRO A 75 -5.43 2.47 -11.60
N LYS A 76 -6.02 2.72 -12.77
CA LYS A 76 -6.31 4.08 -13.26
C LYS A 76 -7.63 4.63 -12.71
N TYR A 77 -7.87 4.49 -11.41
CA TYR A 77 -8.99 5.11 -10.72
C TYR A 77 -8.55 6.44 -10.11
N THR A 78 -9.20 7.54 -10.50
CA THR A 78 -8.79 8.90 -10.14
C THR A 78 -8.89 9.13 -8.62
N ASP A 79 -9.97 8.66 -8.01
CA ASP A 79 -10.22 8.66 -6.57
C ASP A 79 -9.13 7.91 -5.80
N LEU A 80 -8.74 6.71 -6.25
CA LEU A 80 -7.67 5.94 -5.63
C LEU A 80 -6.32 6.66 -5.70
N ARG A 81 -5.97 7.21 -6.86
CA ARG A 81 -4.70 7.94 -7.05
C ARG A 81 -4.66 9.22 -6.22
N GLN A 82 -5.76 9.97 -6.18
CA GLN A 82 -5.88 11.15 -5.33
C GLN A 82 -5.79 10.80 -3.85
N PHE A 83 -6.39 9.69 -3.43
CA PHE A 83 -6.29 9.20 -2.06
C PHE A 83 -4.84 8.89 -1.68
N ILE A 84 -4.10 8.14 -2.52
CA ILE A 84 -2.66 7.84 -2.31
C ILE A 84 -1.84 9.12 -2.17
N LEU A 85 -2.04 10.09 -3.07
CA LEU A 85 -1.30 11.36 -3.05
C LEU A 85 -1.64 12.18 -1.81
N ARG A 86 -2.92 12.25 -1.44
CA ARG A 86 -3.37 12.97 -0.24
C ARG A 86 -2.80 12.34 1.03
N GLU A 87 -2.79 11.01 1.12
CA GLU A 87 -2.21 10.33 2.28
C GLU A 87 -0.70 10.60 2.39
N ALA A 88 0.03 10.54 1.27
CA ALA A 88 1.46 10.85 1.25
C ALA A 88 1.78 12.32 1.55
N HIS A 89 0.91 13.25 1.16
CA HIS A 89 1.08 14.68 1.40
C HIS A 89 0.65 15.11 2.82
N SER A 90 -0.44 14.53 3.33
CA SER A 90 -1.08 14.90 4.61
C SER A 90 -0.72 13.98 5.77
N SER A 91 0.21 13.05 5.60
CA SER A 91 0.70 12.23 6.70
C SER A 91 1.27 13.15 7.81
N PRO A 92 0.94 12.94 9.09
CA PRO A 92 1.44 13.77 10.19
C PRO A 92 2.98 13.82 10.28
N TYR A 93 3.63 12.80 9.72
CA TYR A 93 5.09 12.67 9.64
C TYR A 93 5.69 13.33 8.39
N ALA A 94 4.85 13.69 7.43
CA ALA A 94 5.23 14.37 6.21
C ALA A 94 5.23 15.88 6.47
N MET A 95 6.40 16.44 6.81
CA MET A 95 6.63 17.89 6.91
C MET A 95 6.46 18.54 5.52
N HIS A 96 5.22 18.75 5.07
CA HIS A 96 4.85 19.32 3.78
C HIS A 96 5.81 18.96 2.64
N PRO A 97 5.87 17.67 2.27
CA PRO A 97 6.87 17.19 1.34
C PRO A 97 6.64 17.81 -0.05
N GLY A 98 7.67 18.41 -0.62
CA GLY A 98 7.67 18.73 -2.06
C GLY A 98 7.53 17.45 -2.90
N GLY A 99 7.19 17.61 -4.18
CA GLY A 99 6.91 16.48 -5.09
C GLY A 99 8.00 15.40 -5.14
N ASN A 100 9.28 15.79 -5.10
CA ASN A 100 10.40 14.84 -5.06
C ASN A 100 10.39 13.96 -3.80
N LYS A 101 10.12 14.54 -2.63
CA LYS A 101 10.08 13.79 -1.37
C LYS A 101 8.87 12.85 -1.35
N MET A 102 7.74 13.27 -1.90
CA MET A 102 6.59 12.39 -2.09
C MET A 102 6.89 11.22 -3.03
N TYR A 103 7.53 11.49 -4.17
CA TYR A 103 7.90 10.44 -5.13
C TYR A 103 8.81 9.39 -4.51
N ILE A 104 9.85 9.83 -3.77
CA ILE A 104 10.78 8.92 -3.09
C ILE A 104 10.03 8.08 -2.04
N ASN A 105 9.25 8.72 -1.17
CA ASN A 105 8.49 8.02 -0.14
C ASN A 105 7.53 6.97 -0.73
N LEU A 106 6.77 7.34 -1.76
CA LEU A 106 5.86 6.41 -2.44
C LEU A 106 6.63 5.27 -3.13
N ARG A 107 7.78 5.57 -3.74
CA ARG A 107 8.60 4.53 -4.36
C ARG A 107 9.15 3.52 -3.36
N GLU A 108 9.46 3.94 -2.14
CA GLU A 108 9.94 3.06 -1.06
C GLU A 108 8.80 2.26 -0.42
N LEU A 109 7.65 2.89 -0.16
CA LEU A 109 6.50 2.25 0.49
C LEU A 109 5.79 1.21 -0.38
N TYR A 110 5.83 1.36 -1.71
CA TYR A 110 5.12 0.50 -2.66
C TYR A 110 6.05 -0.39 -3.51
N ARG A 111 7.19 -0.77 -2.93
CA ARG A 111 8.09 -1.82 -3.45
C ARG A 111 7.66 -3.21 -2.99
#